data_AF-A0A7V2PU79-F1
#
_entry.id   AF-A0A7V2PU79-F1
#
_cell.length_a   1.000
_cell.length_b   1.000
_cell.length_c   1.000
_cell.angle_alpha   90.00
_cell.angle_beta   90.00
_cell.angle_gamma   90.00
#
_symmetry.space_group_name_H-M   'P 1'
#
loop_
_entity.id
_entity.type
_entity.pdbx_description
1 polymer ?
#
loop_
_entity_poly.entity_id
_entity_poly.type
_entity_poly.pdbx_seq_one_letter_code
_entity_poly.pdbx_strand_id
1 'polypeptide(L)'
;MGTQPHGVPKIEERLEAGSHIALSFMRGNGYSAECERTFFVREPTSEMRDMFHIMQEARKRAFALIKPGVPCEEIDHAANGFLREQGLGEFLLHRTGHGIGMGNHEGPWVAEGSQDTLAPNMIISIEPGIYVPDLGGFRHSDTVLVTENGYELLTQYPDSLEELTIRSWKPITRLRGFLVRKALGV
;
A
#
# COMPACT_ATOMS: atom_id res chain seq x y z
N MET A 1 -4.75 14.43 -0.53
CA MET A 1 -4.17 13.51 0.48
C MET A 1 -4.88 12.17 0.36
N GLY A 2 -4.15 11.06 0.42
CA GLY A 2 -4.66 9.73 0.10
C GLY A 2 -5.59 9.07 1.13
N THR A 3 -6.57 9.77 1.69
CA THR A 3 -7.46 9.24 2.74
C THR A 3 -8.60 8.35 2.21
N GLN A 4 -8.66 8.11 0.89
CA GLN A 4 -9.63 7.21 0.26
C GLN A 4 -8.90 6.04 -0.40
N PRO A 5 -9.19 4.78 -0.02
CA PRO A 5 -8.50 3.57 -0.54
C PRO A 5 -8.52 3.43 -2.07
N HIS A 6 -9.56 3.97 -2.71
CA HIS A 6 -9.77 3.95 -4.16
C HIS A 6 -10.15 5.35 -4.69
N GLY A 7 -9.61 6.40 -4.07
CA GLY A 7 -9.85 7.77 -4.51
C GLY A 7 -9.32 7.98 -5.93
N VAL A 8 -10.19 8.44 -6.83
CA VAL A 8 -9.79 8.85 -8.18
C VAL A 8 -9.50 10.36 -8.14
N PRO A 9 -8.23 10.79 -8.29
CA PRO A 9 -7.90 12.21 -8.30
C PRO A 9 -8.51 12.88 -9.53
N LYS A 10 -8.79 14.19 -9.42
CA LYS A 10 -9.22 14.96 -10.59
C LYS A 10 -8.05 15.10 -11.56
N ILE A 11 -8.33 15.20 -12.86
CA ILE A 11 -7.30 15.30 -13.91
C ILE A 11 -6.39 16.52 -13.68
N GLU A 12 -6.97 17.62 -13.20
CA GLU A 12 -6.27 18.88 -12.91
C GLU A 12 -5.68 18.94 -11.49
N GLU A 13 -5.88 17.91 -10.66
CA GLU A 13 -5.41 17.89 -9.28
C GLU A 13 -3.88 17.88 -9.23
N ARG A 14 -3.32 18.77 -8.40
CA ARG A 14 -1.88 18.84 -8.18
C ARG A 14 -1.51 18.06 -6.93
N LEU A 15 -0.36 17.39 -6.99
CA LEU A 15 0.22 16.77 -5.81
C LEU A 15 0.66 17.84 -4.81
N GLU A 16 -0.08 17.94 -3.72
CA GLU A 16 0.25 18.79 -2.58
C GLU A 16 1.19 18.09 -1.60
N ALA A 17 1.69 18.82 -0.60
CA ALA A 17 2.52 18.24 0.44
C ALA A 17 1.77 17.15 1.24
N GLY A 18 2.50 16.14 1.71
CA GLY A 18 1.95 15.04 2.52
C GLY A 18 1.96 13.69 1.81
N SER A 19 1.14 12.76 2.31
CA SER A 19 1.10 11.38 1.82
C SER A 19 0.16 11.18 0.63
N HIS A 20 0.62 10.37 -0.33
CA HIS A 20 -0.10 9.97 -1.53
C HIS A 20 0.16 8.48 -1.80
N ILE A 21 -0.91 7.70 -1.95
CA ILE A 21 -0.79 6.28 -2.30
C ILE A 21 -0.78 6.19 -3.82
N ALA A 22 0.28 5.61 -4.38
CA ALA A 22 0.32 5.27 -5.80
C ALA A 22 0.13 3.76 -5.96
N LEU A 23 -0.83 3.39 -6.80
CA LEU A 23 -1.10 2.02 -7.20
C LEU A 23 -0.52 1.76 -8.58
N SER A 24 0.38 0.78 -8.66
CA SER A 24 0.81 0.18 -9.91
C SER A 24 0.09 -1.15 -10.07
N PHE A 25 -0.78 -1.23 -11.07
CA PHE A 25 -1.50 -2.44 -11.42
C PHE A 25 -1.02 -2.91 -12.80
N MET A 26 -0.59 -4.17 -12.90
CA MET A 26 -0.05 -4.75 -14.14
C MET A 26 -0.78 -6.04 -14.49
N ARG A 27 -0.91 -6.30 -15.79
CA ARG A 27 -1.53 -7.52 -16.31
C ARG A 27 -0.67 -8.13 -17.42
N GLY A 28 -0.28 -9.39 -17.25
CA GLY A 28 0.50 -10.16 -18.22
C GLY A 28 -0.21 -11.48 -18.52
N ASN A 29 -0.47 -11.75 -19.81
CA ASN A 29 -1.16 -12.98 -20.26
C ASN A 29 -2.46 -13.29 -19.50
N GLY A 30 -3.19 -12.25 -19.08
CA GLY A 30 -4.44 -12.37 -18.33
C GLY A 30 -4.28 -12.39 -16.80
N TYR A 31 -3.08 -12.57 -16.25
CA TYR A 31 -2.81 -12.57 -14.81
C TYR A 31 -2.40 -11.19 -14.31
N SER A 32 -2.81 -10.86 -13.09
CA SER A 32 -2.61 -9.56 -12.48
C SER A 32 -1.58 -9.60 -11.37
N ALA A 33 -0.91 -8.48 -11.16
CA ALA A 33 -0.16 -8.19 -9.96
C ALA A 33 -0.36 -6.71 -9.60
N GLU A 34 -0.27 -6.41 -8.32
CA GLU A 34 -0.38 -5.06 -7.80
C GLU A 34 0.76 -4.75 -6.83
N CYS A 35 1.21 -3.50 -6.89
CA CYS A 35 2.18 -2.93 -5.98
C CYS A 35 1.72 -1.52 -5.62
N GLU A 36 1.58 -1.25 -4.33
CA GLU A 36 1.23 0.08 -3.84
C GLU A 36 2.30 0.63 -2.91
N ARG A 37 2.55 1.94 -3.02
CA ARG A 37 3.44 2.65 -2.10
C ARG A 37 2.86 3.97 -1.66
N THR A 38 3.13 4.32 -0.41
CA THR A 38 2.82 5.63 0.15
C THR A 38 4.01 6.55 -0.08
N PHE A 39 3.87 7.48 -1.02
CA PHE A 39 4.87 8.50 -1.32
C PHE A 39 4.62 9.77 -0.52
N PHE A 40 5.70 10.44 -0.14
CA PHE A 40 5.64 11.74 0.51
C PHE A 40 6.12 12.82 -0.44
N VAL A 41 5.24 13.78 -0.70
CA VAL A 41 5.61 14.99 -1.42
C VAL A 41 6.08 16.00 -0.38
N ARG A 42 7.38 16.34 -0.43
CA ARG A 42 8.12 17.05 0.64
C ARG A 42 8.33 16.17 1.88
N GLU A 43 9.10 16.70 2.83
CA GLU A 43 9.39 15.99 4.07
C GLU A 43 8.11 15.77 4.91
N PRO A 44 7.87 14.54 5.38
CA PRO A 44 6.73 14.25 6.26
C PRO A 44 6.93 14.84 7.65
N THR A 45 5.82 15.26 8.26
CA THR A 45 5.74 15.63 9.68
C THR A 45 6.06 14.44 10.58
N SER A 46 6.34 14.66 11.87
CA SER A 46 6.56 13.57 12.84
C SER A 46 5.38 12.60 12.88
N GLU A 47 4.16 13.11 12.93
CA GLU A 47 2.93 12.31 12.97
C GLU A 47 2.77 11.43 11.73
N MET A 48 3.08 11.96 10.54
CA MET A 48 3.06 11.16 9.30
C MET A 48 4.11 10.05 9.31
N ARG A 49 5.29 10.30 9.89
CA ARG A 49 6.34 9.28 10.03
C ARG A 49 5.89 8.17 10.98
N ASP A 50 5.28 8.54 12.10
CA ASP A 50 4.77 7.60 13.09
C ASP A 50 3.69 6.70 12.46
N MET A 51 2.73 7.27 11.74
CA MET A 51 1.70 6.49 11.03
C MET A 51 2.29 5.57 9.96
N PHE A 52 3.26 6.06 9.18
CA PHE A 52 3.96 5.24 8.19
C PHE A 52 4.66 4.03 8.83
N HIS A 53 5.35 4.24 9.96
CA HIS A 53 6.04 3.18 10.68
C HIS A 53 5.08 2.17 11.32
N ILE A 54 3.95 2.64 11.87
CA ILE A 54 2.90 1.76 12.39
C ILE A 54 2.32 0.89 11.27
N MET A 55 2.01 1.47 10.11
CA MET A 55 1.53 0.70 8.95
C MET A 55 2.57 -0.33 8.47
N GLN A 56 3.84 0.05 8.39
CA GLN A 56 4.92 -0.87 8.02
C GLN A 56 5.08 -2.02 9.03
N GLU A 57 4.89 -1.77 10.32
CA GLU A 57 4.92 -2.82 11.34
C GLU A 57 3.71 -3.76 11.23
N ALA A 58 2.51 -3.24 10.93
CA ALA A 58 1.33 -4.06 10.63
C ALA A 58 1.58 -4.97 9.42
N ARG A 59 2.12 -4.41 8.34
CA ARG A 59 2.52 -5.16 7.14
C ARG A 59 3.52 -6.26 7.48
N LYS A 60 4.58 -5.93 8.22
CA LYS A 60 5.59 -6.92 8.65
C LYS A 60 4.99 -8.08 9.44
N ARG A 61 4.01 -7.81 10.31
CA ARG A 61 3.30 -8.85 11.09
C ARG A 61 2.51 -9.79 10.20
N ALA A 62 1.79 -9.27 9.20
CA ALA A 62 1.13 -10.12 8.21
C ALA A 62 2.14 -11.00 7.45
N PHE A 63 3.22 -10.40 6.93
CA PHE A 63 4.26 -11.12 6.21
C PHE A 63 4.93 -12.25 7.01
N ALA A 64 5.12 -12.05 8.32
CA ALA A 64 5.74 -13.06 9.19
C ALA A 64 4.92 -14.36 9.31
N LEU A 65 3.63 -14.33 8.98
CA LEU A 65 2.75 -15.48 9.07
C LEU A 65 2.56 -16.23 7.74
N ILE A 66 3.00 -15.68 6.61
CA ILE A 66 2.68 -16.26 5.30
C ILE A 66 3.45 -17.56 5.08
N LYS A 67 2.73 -18.68 5.16
CA LYS A 67 3.16 -20.03 4.82
C LYS A 67 1.95 -20.95 4.67
N PRO A 68 2.10 -22.14 4.09
CA PRO A 68 1.01 -23.12 4.03
C PRO A 68 0.45 -23.49 5.40
N GLY A 69 -0.87 -23.73 5.44
CA GLY A 69 -1.61 -24.14 6.63
C GLY A 69 -2.03 -23.00 7.56
N VAL A 70 -1.64 -21.76 7.29
CA VAL A 70 -2.07 -20.60 8.09
C VAL A 70 -3.46 -20.14 7.63
N PRO A 71 -4.44 -20.02 8.55
CA PRO A 71 -5.74 -19.44 8.24
C PRO A 71 -5.62 -17.98 7.79
N CYS A 72 -6.38 -17.59 6.78
CA CYS A 72 -6.31 -16.24 6.23
C CYS A 72 -6.77 -15.17 7.23
N GLU A 73 -7.70 -15.50 8.12
CA GLU A 73 -8.13 -14.61 9.19
C GLU A 73 -7.02 -14.32 10.23
N GLU A 74 -6.10 -15.26 10.47
CA GLU A 74 -4.99 -15.04 11.41
C GLU A 74 -4.02 -13.98 10.89
N ILE A 75 -3.81 -13.95 9.57
CA ILE A 75 -2.96 -12.94 8.91
C ILE A 75 -3.63 -11.57 8.99
N ASP A 76 -4.94 -11.49 8.75
CA ASP A 76 -5.69 -10.25 8.91
C ASP A 76 -5.65 -9.75 10.35
N HIS A 77 -5.89 -10.63 11.32
CA HIS A 77 -5.83 -10.29 12.74
C HIS A 77 -4.43 -9.82 13.16
N ALA A 78 -3.36 -10.40 12.62
CA ALA A 78 -1.99 -9.98 12.94
C ALA A 78 -1.68 -8.53 12.50
N ALA A 79 -2.25 -8.07 11.38
CA ALA A 79 -2.08 -6.71 10.90
C ALA A 79 -3.16 -5.76 11.47
N ASN A 80 -4.43 -6.01 11.15
CA ASN A 80 -5.54 -5.15 11.54
C ASN A 80 -5.82 -5.20 13.05
N GLY A 81 -5.59 -6.34 13.73
CA GLY A 81 -5.64 -6.42 15.19
C GLY A 81 -4.57 -5.55 15.85
N PHE A 82 -3.33 -5.60 15.36
CA PHE A 82 -2.27 -4.69 15.83
C PHE A 82 -2.62 -3.22 15.61
N LEU A 83 -3.17 -2.85 14.44
CA LEU A 83 -3.60 -1.47 14.19
C LEU A 83 -4.71 -1.02 15.15
N ARG A 84 -5.65 -1.92 15.50
CA ARG A 84 -6.67 -1.66 16.54
C ARG A 84 -6.03 -1.45 17.92
N GLU A 85 -5.02 -2.25 18.30
CA GLU A 85 -4.27 -2.09 19.55
C GLU A 85 -3.52 -0.75 19.62
N GLN A 86 -3.08 -0.21 18.48
CA GLN A 86 -2.51 1.14 18.37
C GLN A 86 -3.56 2.27 18.43
N GLY A 87 -4.85 1.93 18.62
CA GLY A 87 -5.94 2.90 18.67
C GLY A 87 -6.43 3.38 17.31
N LEU A 88 -6.07 2.71 16.22
CA LEU A 88 -6.38 3.14 14.84
C LEU A 88 -7.58 2.40 14.22
N GLY A 89 -8.35 1.68 15.03
CA GLY A 89 -9.43 0.80 14.55
C GLY A 89 -10.51 1.50 13.72
N GLU A 90 -10.80 2.77 14.01
CA GLU A 90 -11.76 3.58 13.24
C GLU A 90 -11.25 4.02 11.87
N PHE A 91 -9.93 3.95 11.64
CA PHE A 91 -9.28 4.32 10.39
C PHE A 91 -9.02 3.13 9.46
N LEU A 92 -9.48 1.93 9.85
CA LEU A 92 -9.43 0.71 9.04
C LEU A 92 -10.64 0.65 8.12
N LEU A 93 -10.40 0.68 6.81
CA LEU A 93 -11.48 0.71 5.81
C LEU A 93 -11.61 -0.59 5.03
N HIS A 94 -10.68 -1.53 5.19
CA HIS A 94 -10.66 -2.79 4.44
C HIS A 94 -9.86 -3.89 5.16
N ARG A 95 -9.99 -5.10 4.61
CA ARG A 95 -9.21 -6.30 4.96
C ARG A 95 -7.72 -6.14 4.61
N THR A 96 -6.90 -7.05 5.13
CA THR A 96 -5.44 -7.06 4.93
C THR A 96 -5.01 -7.49 3.53
N GLY A 97 -5.85 -8.23 2.79
CA GLY A 97 -5.55 -8.55 1.40
C GLY A 97 -6.55 -9.50 0.73
N HIS A 98 -6.22 -9.95 -0.46
CA HIS A 98 -7.05 -10.84 -1.27
C HIS A 98 -6.21 -11.68 -2.22
N GLY A 99 -6.80 -12.75 -2.76
CA GLY A 99 -6.24 -13.48 -3.88
C GLY A 99 -6.19 -12.60 -5.12
N ILE A 100 -5.17 -12.81 -5.95
CA ILE A 100 -4.99 -12.09 -7.19
C ILE A 100 -4.46 -13.04 -8.27
N GLY A 101 -5.07 -12.97 -9.46
CA GLY A 101 -4.77 -13.87 -10.55
C GLY A 101 -5.40 -13.38 -11.83
N MET A 102 -6.33 -14.15 -12.40
CA MET A 102 -7.09 -13.67 -13.57
C MET A 102 -8.10 -12.58 -13.19
N GLY A 103 -8.70 -12.70 -12.01
CA GLY A 103 -9.43 -11.63 -11.35
C GLY A 103 -8.48 -10.64 -10.67
N ASN A 104 -8.93 -9.39 -10.54
CA ASN A 104 -8.22 -8.40 -9.74
C ASN A 104 -8.34 -8.72 -8.26
N HIS A 105 -9.55 -9.08 -7.83
CA HIS A 105 -9.85 -9.58 -6.49
C HIS A 105 -10.52 -10.94 -6.61
N GLU A 106 -9.87 -11.97 -6.08
CA GLU A 106 -10.37 -13.34 -6.01
C GLU A 106 -10.03 -13.97 -4.66
N GLY A 107 -10.50 -15.19 -4.42
CA GLY A 107 -10.10 -15.94 -3.23
C GLY A 107 -8.63 -16.40 -3.34
N PRO A 108 -7.95 -16.65 -2.21
CA PRO A 108 -8.48 -16.59 -0.84
C PRO A 108 -8.62 -15.15 -0.33
N TRP A 109 -9.51 -14.91 0.64
CA TRP A 109 -9.64 -13.59 1.26
C TRP A 109 -8.84 -13.50 2.56
N VAL A 110 -7.84 -12.61 2.61
CA VAL A 110 -7.07 -12.31 3.83
C VAL A 110 -7.86 -11.30 4.66
N ALA A 111 -8.88 -11.80 5.34
CA ALA A 111 -9.89 -11.00 6.03
C ALA A 111 -10.40 -11.67 7.30
N GLU A 112 -10.82 -10.85 8.27
CA GLU A 112 -11.60 -11.29 9.44
C GLU A 112 -12.82 -12.15 9.02
N GLY A 113 -12.95 -13.34 9.64
CA GLY A 113 -14.03 -14.29 9.38
C GLY A 113 -13.83 -15.19 8.14
N SER A 114 -12.72 -15.02 7.40
CA SER A 114 -12.38 -15.90 6.28
C SER A 114 -12.12 -17.33 6.78
N GLN A 115 -12.70 -18.31 6.08
CA GLN A 115 -12.47 -19.75 6.33
C GLN A 115 -11.37 -20.33 5.43
N ASP A 116 -10.76 -19.49 4.60
CA ASP A 116 -9.69 -19.92 3.69
C ASP A 116 -8.41 -20.20 4.47
N THR A 117 -7.65 -21.22 4.04
CA THR A 117 -6.32 -21.54 4.58
C THR A 117 -5.31 -21.45 3.45
N LEU A 118 -4.16 -20.81 3.71
CA LEU A 118 -3.11 -20.68 2.71
C LEU A 118 -2.56 -22.06 2.31
N ALA A 119 -2.38 -22.24 1.00
CA ALA A 119 -1.77 -23.42 0.40
C ALA A 119 -0.69 -23.02 -0.61
N PRO A 120 0.28 -23.90 -0.91
CA PRO A 120 1.28 -23.62 -1.94
C PRO A 120 0.63 -23.26 -3.28
N ASN A 121 1.24 -22.33 -4.01
CA ASN A 121 0.79 -21.77 -5.28
C ASN A 121 -0.39 -20.78 -5.21
N MET A 122 -0.91 -20.47 -4.01
CA MET A 122 -1.81 -19.34 -3.86
C MET A 122 -1.04 -18.03 -4.08
N ILE A 123 -1.68 -17.07 -4.74
CA ILE A 123 -1.16 -15.72 -4.94
C ILE A 123 -2.09 -14.74 -4.24
N ILE A 124 -1.56 -13.92 -3.34
CA ILE A 124 -2.34 -12.95 -2.56
C ILE A 124 -1.65 -11.58 -2.54
N SER A 125 -2.42 -10.52 -2.32
CA SER A 125 -1.92 -9.23 -1.87
C SER A 125 -1.77 -9.20 -0.35
N ILE A 126 -0.83 -8.38 0.13
CA ILE A 126 -0.72 -7.98 1.54
C ILE A 126 -0.66 -6.47 1.58
N GLU A 127 -1.76 -5.87 2.00
CA GLU A 127 -2.06 -4.45 1.84
C GLU A 127 -2.69 -3.77 3.07
N PRO A 128 -2.23 -4.00 4.31
CA PRO A 128 -2.81 -3.29 5.46
C PRO A 128 -2.63 -1.77 5.30
N GLY A 129 -3.67 -1.01 5.62
CA GLY A 129 -3.71 0.43 5.42
C GLY A 129 -4.53 1.17 6.46
N ILE A 130 -4.11 2.40 6.76
CA ILE A 130 -4.79 3.33 7.66
C ILE A 130 -5.05 4.66 6.95
N TYR A 131 -6.21 5.24 7.22
CA TYR A 131 -6.70 6.45 6.55
C TYR A 131 -7.16 7.47 7.59
N VAL A 132 -6.23 8.33 8.01
CA VAL A 132 -6.46 9.28 9.11
C VAL A 132 -6.90 10.62 8.52
N PRO A 133 -8.12 11.12 8.84
CA PRO A 133 -8.58 12.43 8.41
C PRO A 133 -7.55 13.52 8.73
N ASP A 134 -7.40 14.48 7.81
CA ASP A 134 -6.48 15.63 7.91
C ASP A 134 -4.97 15.31 8.02
N LEU A 135 -4.59 14.05 8.22
CA LEU A 135 -3.20 13.60 8.27
C LEU A 135 -2.76 12.88 6.98
N GLY A 136 -3.57 11.94 6.48
CA GLY A 136 -3.29 11.23 5.23
C GLY A 136 -3.62 9.74 5.25
N GLY A 137 -3.42 9.09 4.11
CA GLY A 137 -3.46 7.62 4.00
C GLY A 137 -2.08 7.02 3.94
N PHE A 138 -1.97 5.83 4.51
CA PHE A 138 -0.73 5.05 4.59
C PHE A 138 -1.11 3.60 4.30
N ARG A 139 -0.70 3.10 3.13
CA ARG A 139 -0.86 1.71 2.70
C ARG A 139 0.28 1.34 1.77
N HIS A 140 0.82 0.15 1.97
CA HIS A 140 1.69 -0.53 1.01
C HIS A 140 1.01 -1.84 0.65
N SER A 141 1.00 -2.17 -0.64
CA SER A 141 0.54 -3.47 -1.16
C SER A 141 1.68 -4.14 -1.89
N ASP A 142 1.82 -5.44 -1.70
CA ASP A 142 2.69 -6.29 -2.49
C ASP A 142 1.99 -7.61 -2.81
N THR A 143 2.28 -8.12 -4.01
CA THR A 143 1.80 -9.42 -4.46
C THR A 143 2.80 -10.51 -4.06
N VAL A 144 2.33 -11.58 -3.44
CA VAL A 144 3.15 -12.70 -2.97
C VAL A 144 2.67 -14.03 -3.54
N LEU A 145 3.62 -14.93 -3.79
CA LEU A 145 3.38 -16.35 -4.03
C LEU A 145 3.60 -17.12 -2.73
N VAL A 146 2.61 -17.89 -2.28
CA VAL A 146 2.79 -18.84 -1.18
C VAL A 146 3.59 -20.04 -1.69
N THR A 147 4.76 -20.28 -1.11
CA THR A 147 5.64 -21.41 -1.45
C THR A 147 5.42 -22.56 -0.49
N GLU A 148 6.13 -23.68 -0.65
CA GLU A 148 5.95 -24.84 0.24
C GLU A 148 6.32 -24.59 1.71
N ASN A 149 7.19 -23.61 1.98
CA ASN A 149 7.70 -23.36 3.33
C ASN A 149 7.58 -21.88 3.78
N GLY A 150 6.88 -21.05 3.00
CA GLY A 150 6.80 -19.61 3.24
C GLY A 150 6.19 -18.86 2.07
N TYR A 151 6.86 -17.81 1.61
CA TYR A 151 6.42 -17.00 0.49
C TYR A 151 7.59 -16.47 -0.35
N GLU A 152 7.26 -16.07 -1.58
CA GLU A 152 8.12 -15.29 -2.47
C GLU A 152 7.42 -13.97 -2.80
N LEU A 153 8.16 -12.86 -2.74
CA LEU A 153 7.65 -11.55 -3.11
C LEU A 153 7.75 -11.37 -4.64
N LEU A 154 6.61 -11.16 -5.31
CA LEU A 154 6.56 -10.99 -6.76
C LEU A 154 6.71 -9.53 -7.19
N THR A 155 6.55 -8.59 -6.27
CA THR A 155 6.72 -7.15 -6.50
C THR A 155 7.98 -6.63 -5.84
N GLN A 156 8.73 -5.80 -6.57
CA GLN A 156 9.98 -5.22 -6.07
C GLN A 156 9.97 -3.71 -6.29
N TYR A 157 9.87 -2.99 -5.19
CA TYR A 157 10.02 -1.53 -5.17
C TYR A 157 10.43 -1.08 -3.77
N PRO A 158 11.24 0.00 -3.65
CA PRO A 158 11.56 0.61 -2.37
C PRO A 158 10.35 0.77 -1.45
N ASP A 159 10.51 0.44 -0.19
CA ASP A 159 9.48 0.60 0.84
C ASP A 159 9.96 1.41 2.05
N SER A 160 11.17 1.98 1.97
CA SER A 160 11.69 2.85 3.01
C SER A 160 11.13 4.27 2.89
N LEU A 161 10.93 4.92 4.04
CA LEU A 161 10.44 6.29 4.10
C LEU A 161 11.32 7.26 3.29
N GLU A 162 12.65 7.08 3.33
CA GLU A 162 13.59 7.96 2.64
C GLU A 162 13.47 7.86 1.13
N GLU A 163 13.41 6.64 0.59
CA GLU A 163 13.27 6.41 -0.86
C GLU A 163 11.90 6.84 -1.39
N LEU A 164 10.88 6.78 -0.53
CA LEU A 164 9.52 7.21 -0.85
C LEU A 164 9.27 8.71 -0.59
N THR A 165 10.26 9.44 -0.06
CA THR A 165 10.18 10.89 0.14
C THR A 165 10.72 11.63 -1.06
N ILE A 166 9.83 12.24 -1.84
CA ILE A 166 10.16 13.01 -3.03
C ILE A 166 10.70 14.38 -2.62
N ARG A 167 12.02 14.46 -2.49
CA ARG A 167 12.78 15.69 -2.24
C ARG A 167 12.96 16.48 -3.54
N SER A 168 11.87 17.05 -4.08
CA SER A 168 11.91 17.83 -5.33
C SER A 168 12.34 19.29 -5.10
N TRP A 169 13.55 19.47 -4.57
CA TRP A 169 14.16 20.80 -4.44
C TRP A 169 15.40 20.93 -5.34
N LYS A 170 15.24 20.66 -6.64
CA LYS A 170 16.23 21.08 -7.64
C LYS A 170 15.75 22.40 -8.26
N PRO A 171 16.39 23.54 -7.95
CA PRO A 171 16.00 24.87 -8.48
C PRO A 171 15.87 24.87 -10.01
N ILE A 172 16.76 24.15 -10.69
CA ILE A 172 16.78 23.97 -12.15
C ILE A 172 15.48 23.34 -12.67
N THR A 173 14.91 22.36 -11.96
CA THR A 173 13.66 21.70 -12.38
C THR A 173 12.47 22.65 -12.26
N ARG A 174 12.42 23.50 -11.22
CA ARG A 174 11.36 24.53 -11.10
C ARG A 174 11.49 25.60 -12.17
N LEU A 175 12.71 26.06 -12.47
CA LEU A 175 12.95 27.04 -13.54
C LEU A 175 12.54 26.48 -14.90
N ARG A 176 12.95 25.25 -15.24
CA ARG A 176 12.52 24.57 -16.47
C ARG A 176 11.00 24.43 -16.53
N GLY A 177 10.37 23.97 -15.44
CA GLY A 177 8.91 23.85 -15.38
C GLY A 177 8.20 25.19 -15.54
N PHE A 178 8.74 26.28 -15.00
CA PHE A 178 8.23 27.64 -15.19
C PHE A 178 8.35 28.11 -16.64
N LEU A 179 9.49 27.87 -17.30
CA LEU A 179 9.69 28.23 -18.71
C LEU A 179 8.76 27.44 -19.64
N VAL A 180 8.58 26.14 -19.41
CA VAL A 180 7.65 25.29 -20.18
C VAL A 180 6.21 25.79 -20.02
N ARG A 181 5.79 26.07 -18.79
CA ARG A 181 4.47 26.65 -18.49
C ARG A 181 4.23 27.97 -19.24
N LYS A 182 5.19 28.89 -19.12
CA LYS A 182 5.16 30.16 -19.85
C LYS A 182 5.07 29.99 -21.36
N ALA A 183 5.74 28.99 -21.94
CA ALA A 183 5.69 28.69 -23.37
C ALA A 183 4.36 28.05 -23.82
N LEU A 184 3.72 27.26 -22.94
CA LEU A 184 2.43 26.61 -23.19
C LEU A 184 1.23 27.49 -22.84
N GLY A 185 1.43 28.66 -22.23
CA GLY A 185 0.35 29.56 -21.81
C GLY A 185 -0.47 29.05 -20.62
N VAL A 186 0.10 28.13 -19.82
CA VAL A 186 -0.51 27.49 -18.64
C VAL A 186 0.36 27.60 -17.40
#